data_AF-A0A918RGB0-F1
#
_entry.id   AF-A0A918RGB0-F1
#
_cell.length_a   1.000
_cell.length_b   1.000
_cell.length_c   1.000
_cell.angle_alpha   90.00
_cell.angle_beta   90.00
_cell.angle_gamma   90.00
#
_symmetry.space_group_name_H-M   'P 1'
#
loop_
_entity.id
_entity.type
_entity.pdbx_description
1 polymer ?
#
loop_
_entity_poly.entity_id
_entity_poly.type
_entity_poly.pdbx_seq_one_letter_code
_entity_poly.pdbx_strand_id
1 'polypeptide(L)'
;MYRVVRTAAYAALLADRADRDQAHADRDQTMADLRRALDDLAEIRDAGVEEQRVLDDGLREVIRQVTAARDAARAELDAARIELEAARAQVLLDAEDRVALRALLRMARKQHGHADRVYALYRYGALHSLHRSMEVAEQAAEAVHPPRGGWTASRPGAALPPAAEVDWRIQPLALSTP
;
A
#
# COMPACT_ATOMS: atom_id res chain seq x y z
N MET A 1 69.86 -76.80 54.39
CA MET A 1 68.67 -77.54 54.85
C MET A 1 67.73 -77.68 53.67
N TYR A 2 67.75 -78.80 52.95
CA TYR A 2 66.93 -78.99 51.75
C TYR A 2 65.53 -79.46 52.14
N ARG A 3 64.50 -78.70 51.77
CA ARG A 3 63.09 -79.04 52.02
C ARG A 3 62.63 -79.98 50.91
N VAL A 4 62.59 -81.29 51.17
CA VAL A 4 62.06 -82.27 50.21
C VAL A 4 60.55 -82.10 50.13
N VAL A 5 60.08 -81.42 49.08
CA VAL A 5 58.66 -81.29 48.78
C VAL A 5 58.19 -82.63 48.21
N ARG A 6 57.21 -83.26 48.85
CA ARG A 6 56.61 -84.52 48.37
C ARG A 6 55.94 -84.26 47.01
N THR A 7 56.07 -85.21 46.08
CA THR A 7 55.56 -85.14 44.69
C THR A 7 54.12 -84.65 44.57
N ALA A 8 53.24 -85.01 45.51
CA ALA A 8 51.84 -84.55 45.55
C ALA A 8 51.70 -83.03 45.80
N ALA A 9 52.54 -82.43 46.64
CA ALA A 9 52.49 -81.00 46.92
C ALA A 9 53.01 -80.15 45.74
N TYR A 10 53.97 -80.68 44.98
CA TYR A 10 54.43 -80.04 43.75
C TYR A 10 53.36 -80.10 42.64
N ALA A 11 52.67 -81.24 42.48
CA ALA A 11 51.56 -81.36 41.53
C ALA A 11 50.41 -80.40 41.84
N ALA A 12 50.06 -80.21 43.13
CA ALA A 12 49.05 -79.24 43.55
C ALA A 12 49.45 -77.78 43.24
N LEU A 13 50.72 -77.42 43.40
CA LEU A 13 51.22 -76.09 43.05
C LEU A 13 51.23 -75.83 41.53
N LEU A 14 51.48 -76.86 40.71
CA LEU A 14 51.38 -76.74 39.26
C LEU A 14 49.92 -76.57 38.79
N ALA A 15 48.99 -77.30 39.40
CA ALA A 15 47.56 -77.14 39.12
C ALA A 15 47.08 -75.73 39.52
N ASP A 16 47.41 -75.27 40.72
CA ASP A 16 47.09 -73.91 41.19
C ASP A 16 47.72 -72.81 40.31
N ARG A 17 48.92 -73.05 39.75
CA ARG A 17 49.51 -72.14 38.77
C ARG A 17 48.75 -72.15 37.44
N ALA A 18 48.40 -73.33 36.93
CA ALA A 18 47.63 -73.45 35.69
C ALA A 18 46.25 -72.79 35.83
N ASP A 19 45.58 -72.95 36.98
CA ASP A 19 44.30 -72.31 37.27
C ASP A 19 44.42 -70.79 37.32
N ARG A 20 45.51 -70.26 37.91
CA ARG A 20 45.78 -68.81 37.89
C ARG A 20 46.08 -68.29 36.49
N ASP A 21 46.90 -69.01 35.72
CA ASP A 21 47.25 -68.63 34.35
C ASP A 21 45.98 -68.63 33.47
N GLN A 22 45.08 -69.60 33.65
CA GLN A 22 43.78 -69.64 33.00
C GLN A 22 42.88 -68.47 33.43
N ALA A 23 42.78 -68.20 34.74
CA ALA A 23 42.00 -67.06 35.24
C ALA A 23 42.54 -65.71 34.73
N HIS A 24 43.86 -65.58 34.56
CA HIS A 24 44.47 -64.40 33.95
C HIS A 24 44.12 -64.31 32.46
N ALA A 25 44.19 -65.41 31.71
CA ALA A 25 43.80 -65.45 30.31
C ALA A 25 42.32 -65.10 30.11
N ASP A 26 41.41 -65.63 30.93
CA ASP A 26 39.98 -65.34 30.89
C ASP A 26 39.72 -63.85 31.23
N ARG A 27 40.44 -63.30 32.21
CA ARG A 27 40.35 -61.88 32.55
C ARG A 27 40.85 -61.00 31.40
N ASP A 28 41.96 -61.35 30.78
CA ASP A 28 42.53 -60.57 29.68
C ASP A 28 41.62 -60.63 28.44
N GLN A 29 41.00 -61.79 28.18
CA GLN A 29 40.00 -61.96 27.14
C GLN A 29 38.75 -61.11 27.41
N THR A 30 38.19 -61.16 28.62
CA THR A 30 37.01 -60.33 28.99
C THR A 30 37.32 -58.85 28.93
N MET A 31 38.53 -58.43 29.32
CA MET A 31 38.99 -57.04 29.17
C MET A 31 39.14 -56.63 27.70
N ALA A 32 39.62 -57.53 26.84
CA ALA A 32 39.70 -57.28 25.40
C ALA A 32 38.32 -57.16 24.76
N ASP A 33 37.38 -58.03 25.15
CA ASP A 33 36.00 -58.01 24.67
C ASP A 33 35.26 -56.75 25.13
N LEU A 34 35.46 -56.32 26.40
CA LEU A 34 34.92 -55.07 26.91
C LEU A 34 35.47 -53.85 26.16
N ARG A 35 36.77 -53.84 25.85
CA ARG A 35 37.37 -52.75 25.07
C ARG A 35 36.73 -52.66 23.68
N ARG A 36 36.60 -53.79 22.97
CA ARG A 36 35.92 -53.80 21.66
C ARG A 36 34.49 -53.29 21.77
N ALA A 37 33.72 -53.74 22.76
CA ALA A 37 32.35 -53.26 22.95
C ALA A 37 32.27 -51.75 23.25
N LEU A 38 33.23 -51.20 24.00
CA LEU A 38 33.31 -49.76 24.27
C LEU A 38 33.70 -48.96 23.01
N ASP A 39 34.60 -49.49 22.19
CA ASP A 39 35.00 -48.87 20.93
C ASP A 39 33.81 -48.86 19.95
N ASP A 40 33.10 -49.98 19.81
CA ASP A 40 31.89 -50.07 18.98
C ASP A 40 30.80 -49.06 19.43
N LEU A 41 30.59 -48.91 20.74
CA LEU A 41 29.64 -47.93 21.29
C LEU A 41 30.09 -46.49 21.04
N ALA A 42 31.40 -46.22 21.09
CA ALA A 42 31.95 -44.90 20.77
C ALA A 42 31.71 -44.56 19.29
N GLU A 43 31.96 -45.51 18.38
CA GLU A 43 31.70 -45.33 16.94
C GLU A 43 30.22 -45.05 16.65
N ILE A 44 29.30 -45.81 17.25
CA ILE A 44 27.85 -45.59 17.09
C ILE A 44 27.44 -44.20 17.59
N ARG A 45 27.95 -43.79 18.75
CA ARG A 45 27.66 -42.47 19.32
C ARG A 45 28.17 -41.37 18.39
N ASP A 46 29.40 -41.48 17.91
CA ASP A 46 30.01 -40.45 17.08
C ASP A 46 29.30 -40.36 15.72
N ALA A 47 28.90 -41.49 15.13
CA ALA A 47 28.05 -41.51 13.95
C ALA A 47 26.69 -40.83 14.18
N GLY A 48 26.03 -41.09 15.31
CA GLY A 48 24.76 -40.43 15.67
C GLY A 48 24.90 -38.92 15.88
N VAL A 49 26.03 -38.46 16.43
CA VAL A 49 26.32 -37.03 16.58
C VAL A 49 26.51 -36.37 15.21
N GLU A 50 27.20 -37.01 14.28
CA GLU A 50 27.37 -36.46 12.92
C GLU A 50 26.06 -36.44 12.14
N GLU A 51 25.24 -37.49 12.24
CA GLU A 51 23.91 -37.50 11.63
C GLU A 51 23.05 -36.35 12.16
N GLN A 52 23.04 -36.13 13.48
CA GLN A 52 22.31 -35.02 14.08
C GLN A 52 22.83 -33.65 13.61
N ARG A 53 24.14 -33.48 13.46
CA ARG A 53 24.74 -32.24 12.94
C ARG A 53 24.28 -31.96 11.51
N VAL A 54 24.30 -32.96 10.65
CA VAL A 54 23.82 -32.83 9.26
C VAL A 54 22.35 -32.44 9.21
N LEU A 55 21.52 -33.04 10.06
CA LEU A 55 20.10 -32.69 10.18
C LEU A 55 19.90 -31.25 10.67
N ASP A 56 20.61 -30.86 11.73
CA ASP A 56 20.53 -29.52 12.31
C ASP A 56 20.96 -28.44 11.31
N ASP A 57 22.05 -28.68 10.56
CA ASP A 57 22.52 -27.76 9.53
C ASP A 57 21.54 -27.68 8.35
N GLY A 58 20.95 -28.81 7.95
CA GLY A 58 19.88 -28.85 6.96
C GLY A 58 18.65 -28.05 7.41
N LEU A 59 18.21 -28.21 8.66
CA LEU A 59 17.09 -27.47 9.22
C LEU A 59 17.37 -25.97 9.29
N ARG A 60 18.58 -25.56 9.70
CA ARG A 60 19.00 -24.15 9.72
C ARG A 60 18.96 -23.53 8.33
N GLU A 61 19.42 -24.26 7.33
CA GLU A 61 19.39 -23.80 5.94
C GLU A 61 17.94 -23.64 5.44
N VAL A 62 17.05 -24.59 5.74
CA VAL A 62 15.62 -24.47 5.41
C VAL A 62 15.00 -23.25 6.10
N ILE A 63 15.28 -23.03 7.39
CA ILE A 63 14.80 -21.86 8.12
C ILE A 63 15.31 -20.57 7.45
N ARG A 64 16.57 -20.52 7.06
CA ARG A 64 17.17 -19.36 6.37
C ARG A 64 16.49 -19.08 5.02
N GLN A 65 16.22 -20.12 4.24
CA GLN A 65 15.54 -19.98 2.95
C GLN A 65 14.09 -19.50 3.12
N VAL A 66 13.34 -20.10 4.04
CA VAL A 66 11.94 -19.73 4.31
C VAL A 66 11.84 -18.30 4.83
N THR A 67 12.74 -17.90 5.73
CA THR A 67 12.77 -16.52 6.25
C THR A 67 13.11 -15.51 5.16
N ALA A 68 14.11 -15.79 4.33
CA ALA A 68 14.45 -14.93 3.19
C ALA A 68 13.29 -14.79 2.19
N ALA A 69 12.63 -15.91 1.84
CA ALA A 69 11.48 -15.90 0.94
C ALA A 69 10.29 -15.11 1.52
N ARG A 70 10.02 -15.27 2.82
CA ARG A 70 8.98 -14.51 3.52
C ARG A 70 9.27 -13.00 3.49
N ASP A 71 10.51 -12.62 3.75
CA ASP A 71 10.89 -11.21 3.82
C ASP A 71 10.87 -10.55 2.44
N ALA A 72 11.27 -11.28 1.38
CA ALA A 72 11.11 -10.84 0.00
C ALA A 72 9.63 -10.64 -0.36
N ALA A 73 8.76 -11.61 -0.05
CA ALA A 73 7.33 -11.50 -0.33
C ALA A 73 6.66 -10.34 0.43
N ARG A 74 7.11 -10.03 1.65
CA ARG A 74 6.65 -8.85 2.40
C ARG A 74 7.09 -7.55 1.73
N ALA A 75 8.35 -7.46 1.31
CA ALA A 75 8.86 -6.27 0.64
C ALA A 75 8.10 -5.99 -0.68
N GLU A 76 7.82 -7.03 -1.47
CA GLU A 76 7.01 -6.92 -2.69
C GLU A 76 5.58 -6.43 -2.40
N LEU A 77 4.95 -6.99 -1.37
CA LEU A 77 3.60 -6.61 -0.96
C LEU A 77 3.53 -5.16 -0.46
N ASP A 78 4.54 -4.72 0.29
CA ASP A 78 4.63 -3.34 0.78
C ASP A 78 4.88 -2.35 -0.38
N ALA A 79 5.74 -2.71 -1.34
CA ALA A 79 5.94 -1.92 -2.55
C ALA A 79 4.64 -1.78 -3.36
N ALA A 80 3.93 -2.89 -3.59
CA ALA A 80 2.66 -2.89 -4.31
C ALA A 80 1.57 -2.05 -3.59
N ARG A 81 1.57 -2.05 -2.25
CA ARG A 81 0.67 -1.19 -1.46
C ARG A 81 0.96 0.29 -1.66
N ILE A 82 2.23 0.68 -1.60
CA ILE A 82 2.66 2.07 -1.81
C ILE A 82 2.27 2.53 -3.22
N GLU A 83 2.52 1.71 -4.24
CA GLU A 83 2.15 2.02 -5.62
C GLU A 83 0.63 2.17 -5.78
N LEU A 84 -0.16 1.29 -5.16
CA LEU A 84 -1.61 1.37 -5.19
C LEU A 84 -2.13 2.64 -4.50
N GLU A 85 -1.55 3.02 -3.36
CA GLU A 85 -1.88 4.26 -2.65
C GLU A 85 -1.55 5.49 -3.49
N ALA A 86 -0.38 5.52 -4.12
CA ALA A 86 0.03 6.60 -5.02
C ALA A 86 -0.92 6.71 -6.24
N ALA A 87 -1.28 5.57 -6.86
CA ALA A 87 -2.21 5.55 -7.98
C ALA A 87 -3.61 6.05 -7.58
N ARG A 88 -4.09 5.68 -6.38
CA ARG A 88 -5.37 6.17 -5.84
C ARG A 88 -5.34 7.67 -5.58
N ALA A 89 -4.23 8.19 -5.01
CA ALA A 89 -4.06 9.62 -4.79
C ALA A 89 -4.07 10.40 -6.12
N GLN A 90 -3.41 9.88 -7.16
CA GLN A 90 -3.42 10.50 -8.49
C GLN A 90 -4.83 10.56 -9.08
N VAL A 91 -5.62 9.48 -8.98
CA VAL A 91 -7.00 9.46 -9.48
C VAL A 91 -7.89 10.49 -8.77
N LEU A 92 -7.69 10.68 -7.46
CA LEU A 92 -8.41 11.70 -6.70
C LEU A 92 -8.04 13.11 -7.15
N LEU A 93 -6.75 13.38 -7.33
CA LEU A 93 -6.27 14.68 -7.82
C LEU A 93 -6.82 14.99 -9.22
N ASP A 94 -6.75 14.02 -10.14
CA ASP A 94 -7.30 14.17 -11.49
C ASP A 94 -8.82 14.43 -11.48
N ALA A 95 -9.55 13.84 -10.51
CA ALA A 95 -10.97 14.07 -10.35
C ALA A 95 -11.26 15.49 -9.83
N GLU A 96 -10.49 15.97 -8.85
CA GLU A 96 -10.56 17.34 -8.33
C GLU A 96 -10.24 18.37 -9.43
N ASP A 97 -9.19 18.14 -10.21
CA ASP A 97 -8.78 19.00 -11.33
C ASP A 97 -9.88 19.09 -12.40
N ARG A 98 -10.54 17.98 -12.73
CA ARG A 98 -11.68 18.00 -13.66
C ARG A 98 -12.86 18.81 -13.12
N VAL A 99 -13.12 18.75 -11.81
CA VAL A 99 -14.17 19.55 -11.18
C VAL A 99 -13.80 21.04 -11.20
N ALA A 100 -12.56 21.37 -10.85
CA ALA A 100 -12.02 22.72 -10.91
C ALA A 100 -12.10 23.30 -12.33
N LEU A 101 -11.65 22.55 -13.34
CA LEU A 101 -11.73 22.93 -14.75
C LEU A 101 -13.17 23.19 -15.19
N ARG A 102 -14.12 22.32 -14.81
CA ARG A 102 -15.55 22.53 -15.13
C ARG A 102 -16.12 23.76 -14.42
N ALA A 103 -15.66 24.10 -13.22
CA ALA A 103 -16.06 25.32 -12.53
C ALA A 103 -15.50 26.56 -13.25
N LEU A 104 -14.21 26.56 -13.59
CA LEU A 104 -13.55 27.62 -14.35
C LEU A 104 -14.24 27.86 -15.70
N LEU A 105 -14.51 26.79 -16.46
CA LEU A 105 -15.21 26.88 -17.74
C LEU A 105 -16.63 27.43 -17.60
N ARG A 106 -17.37 27.06 -16.53
CA ARG A 106 -18.69 27.64 -16.25
C ARG A 106 -18.61 29.13 -15.94
N MET A 107 -17.62 29.55 -15.15
CA MET A 107 -17.40 30.97 -14.84
C MET A 107 -17.01 31.75 -16.09
N ALA A 108 -16.08 31.23 -16.90
CA ALA A 108 -15.67 31.84 -18.16
C ALA A 108 -16.86 31.99 -19.13
N ARG A 109 -17.71 30.96 -19.28
CA ARG A 109 -18.93 31.05 -20.10
C ARG A 109 -19.92 32.09 -19.56
N LYS A 110 -20.10 32.16 -18.23
CA LYS A 110 -20.98 33.17 -17.61
C LYS A 110 -20.46 34.58 -17.87
N GLN A 111 -19.16 34.82 -17.75
CA GLN A 111 -18.53 36.10 -18.05
C GLN A 111 -18.65 36.46 -19.53
N HIS A 112 -18.42 35.53 -20.43
CA HIS A 112 -18.53 35.76 -21.87
C HIS A 112 -19.97 36.06 -22.30
N GLY A 113 -20.97 35.34 -21.77
CA GLY A 113 -22.38 35.60 -22.07
C GLY A 113 -22.89 36.99 -21.59
N HIS A 114 -22.19 37.62 -20.64
CA HIS A 114 -22.45 39.02 -20.27
C HIS A 114 -21.75 40.02 -21.20
N ALA A 115 -20.67 39.64 -21.87
CA ALA A 115 -19.95 40.51 -22.82
C ALA A 115 -20.69 40.65 -24.16
N ASP A 116 -21.44 39.64 -24.59
CA ASP A 116 -22.15 39.62 -25.89
C ASP A 116 -23.54 40.29 -25.85
N ARG A 117 -23.84 41.08 -24.82
CA ARG A 117 -25.16 41.70 -24.66
C ARG A 117 -25.05 43.19 -24.39
N VAL A 118 -25.88 43.95 -25.07
CA VAL A 118 -26.09 45.38 -24.78
C VAL A 118 -27.50 45.54 -24.27
N TYR A 119 -27.66 46.39 -23.26
CA TYR A 119 -28.94 46.70 -22.65
C TYR A 119 -29.45 48.00 -23.24
N ALA A 120 -30.53 47.90 -24.01
CA ALA A 120 -31.19 49.05 -24.61
C ALA A 120 -32.28 49.58 -23.68
N LEU A 121 -32.21 50.88 -23.38
CA LEU A 121 -33.22 51.60 -22.61
C LEU A 121 -34.18 52.29 -23.59
N TYR A 122 -35.47 51.99 -23.46
CA TYR A 122 -36.55 52.60 -24.24
C TYR A 122 -37.44 53.44 -23.34
N ARG A 123 -37.95 54.55 -23.89
CA ARG A 123 -38.97 55.40 -23.27
C ARG A 123 -40.16 55.55 -24.21
N TYR A 124 -41.36 55.14 -23.78
CA TYR A 124 -42.56 55.10 -24.63
C TYR A 124 -42.31 54.47 -26.02
N GLY A 125 -41.51 53.40 -26.08
CA GLY A 125 -41.17 52.70 -27.31
C GLY A 125 -40.07 53.31 -28.18
N ALA A 126 -39.57 54.50 -27.87
CA ALA A 126 -38.41 55.10 -28.54
C ALA A 126 -37.11 54.69 -27.84
N LEU A 127 -36.07 54.37 -28.61
CA LEU A 127 -34.74 54.06 -28.07
C LEU A 127 -34.13 55.34 -27.45
N HIS A 128 -33.79 55.28 -26.17
CA HIS A 128 -33.19 56.39 -25.44
C HIS A 128 -31.66 56.25 -25.38
N SER A 129 -31.16 55.12 -24.89
CA SER A 129 -29.71 54.89 -24.70
C SER A 129 -29.34 53.40 -24.68
N LEU A 130 -28.07 53.11 -24.94
CA LEU A 130 -27.48 51.76 -24.92
C LEU A 130 -26.44 51.66 -23.81
N HIS A 131 -26.46 50.57 -23.06
CA HIS A 131 -25.58 50.36 -21.91
C HIS A 131 -24.93 48.98 -21.93
N ARG A 132 -23.69 48.90 -21.44
CA ARG A 132 -22.93 47.65 -21.35
C ARG A 132 -23.47 46.66 -20.31
N SER A 133 -24.28 47.12 -19.36
CA SER A 133 -24.86 46.29 -18.30
C SER A 133 -26.25 46.78 -17.94
N MET A 134 -27.06 45.86 -17.39
CA MET A 134 -28.41 46.14 -16.91
C MET A 134 -28.41 47.21 -15.82
N GLU A 135 -27.52 47.10 -14.84
CA GLU A 135 -27.40 48.02 -13.71
C GLU A 135 -27.10 49.46 -14.16
N VAL A 136 -26.27 49.64 -15.19
CA VAL A 136 -25.99 50.98 -15.75
C VAL A 136 -27.20 51.53 -16.50
N ALA A 137 -27.99 50.66 -17.17
CA ALA A 137 -29.24 51.08 -17.79
C ALA A 137 -30.31 51.47 -16.75
N GLU A 138 -30.37 50.75 -15.62
CA GLU A 138 -31.26 51.05 -14.49
C GLU A 138 -30.88 52.37 -13.83
N GLN A 139 -29.59 52.60 -13.55
CA GLN A 139 -29.10 53.89 -13.02
C GLN A 139 -29.40 55.05 -13.98
N ALA A 140 -29.25 54.84 -15.29
CA ALA A 140 -29.60 55.85 -16.29
C ALA A 140 -31.10 56.13 -16.34
N ALA A 141 -31.95 55.11 -16.16
CA ALA A 141 -33.38 55.31 -16.04
C ALA A 141 -33.74 56.06 -14.74
N GLU A 142 -33.14 55.70 -13.61
CA GLU A 142 -33.35 56.35 -12.30
C GLU A 142 -32.99 57.84 -12.29
N ALA A 143 -31.89 58.21 -12.95
CA ALA A 143 -31.42 59.60 -13.05
C ALA A 143 -32.43 60.54 -13.74
N VAL A 144 -33.35 59.99 -14.55
CA VAL A 144 -34.39 60.74 -15.27
C VAL A 144 -35.71 60.79 -14.48
N HIS A 145 -35.72 60.28 -13.25
CA HIS A 145 -36.84 60.31 -12.29
C HIS A 145 -38.20 59.72 -12.78
N PRO A 146 -38.25 58.46 -13.23
CA PRO A 146 -39.54 57.79 -13.43
C PRO A 146 -40.16 57.26 -12.13
N PRO A 147 -41.50 57.15 -12.05
CA PRO A 147 -42.18 56.52 -10.94
C PRO A 147 -41.82 55.02 -10.86
N ARG A 148 -41.45 54.56 -9.66
CA ARG A 148 -40.92 53.21 -9.35
C ARG A 148 -41.83 52.02 -9.72
N GLY A 149 -43.02 52.26 -10.27
CA GLY A 149 -44.00 51.24 -10.66
C GLY A 149 -44.03 50.86 -12.14
N GLY A 150 -43.24 51.53 -13.01
CA GLY A 150 -43.31 51.36 -14.47
C GLY A 150 -42.27 50.42 -15.10
N TRP A 151 -41.42 49.76 -14.31
CA TRP A 151 -40.26 49.04 -14.86
C TRP A 151 -40.67 47.61 -15.22
N THR A 152 -40.60 47.27 -16.51
CA THR A 152 -40.66 45.87 -16.94
C THR A 152 -39.27 45.43 -17.40
N ALA A 153 -38.56 44.71 -16.53
CA ALA A 153 -37.36 43.99 -16.92
C ALA A 153 -37.78 42.74 -17.70
N SER A 154 -37.88 42.85 -19.03
CA SER A 154 -38.26 41.70 -19.86
C SER A 154 -37.16 40.65 -19.85
N ARG A 155 -37.49 39.45 -19.37
CA ARG A 155 -36.65 38.27 -19.53
C ARG A 155 -36.45 37.96 -21.02
N PRO A 156 -35.27 37.46 -21.43
CA PRO A 156 -35.05 37.00 -22.80
C PRO A 156 -36.14 35.99 -23.21
N GLY A 157 -36.85 36.25 -24.31
CA GLY A 157 -37.92 35.39 -24.84
C GLY A 157 -39.32 35.64 -24.29
N ALA A 158 -39.53 36.57 -23.35
CA ALA A 158 -40.87 36.95 -22.90
C ALA A 158 -41.60 37.79 -23.96
N ALA A 159 -42.90 37.54 -24.16
CA ALA A 159 -43.75 38.38 -25.01
C ALA A 159 -43.72 39.82 -24.48
N LEU A 160 -43.35 40.74 -25.35
CA LEU A 160 -43.14 42.13 -25.00
C LEU A 160 -44.51 42.82 -24.89
N PRO A 161 -44.85 43.48 -23.77
CA PRO A 161 -46.04 44.32 -23.70
C PRO A 161 -45.94 45.45 -24.75
N PRO A 162 -47.07 45.98 -25.23
CA PRO A 162 -47.09 47.04 -26.23
C PRO A 162 -46.22 48.21 -25.79
N ALA A 163 -45.31 48.64 -26.67
CA ALA A 163 -44.27 49.63 -26.37
C ALA A 163 -44.80 51.01 -25.91
N ALA A 164 -46.08 51.30 -26.16
CA ALA A 164 -46.73 52.55 -25.77
C ALA A 164 -47.21 52.60 -24.31
N GLU A 165 -47.33 51.46 -23.63
CA GLU A 165 -47.96 51.38 -22.30
C GLU A 165 -46.97 51.49 -21.14
N VAL A 166 -45.66 51.39 -21.43
CA VAL A 166 -44.60 51.35 -20.42
C VAL A 166 -43.71 52.58 -20.55
N ASP A 167 -43.65 53.40 -19.50
CA ASP A 167 -42.86 54.64 -19.46
C ASP A 167 -41.36 54.36 -19.69
N TRP A 168 -40.81 53.33 -19.01
CA TRP A 168 -39.41 52.92 -19.18
C TRP A 168 -39.26 51.41 -19.29
N ARG A 169 -38.51 50.97 -20.30
CA ARG A 169 -38.25 49.56 -20.55
C ARG A 169 -36.78 49.30 -20.85
N ILE A 170 -36.21 48.30 -20.16
CA ILE A 170 -34.85 47.82 -20.43
C ILE A 170 -34.97 46.49 -21.16
N GLN A 171 -34.37 46.40 -22.34
CA GLN A 171 -34.35 45.19 -23.15
C GLN A 171 -32.91 44.72 -23.40
N PRO A 172 -32.56 43.47 -23.06
CA PRO A 172 -31.29 42.90 -23.46
C PRO A 172 -31.32 42.59 -24.98
N LEU A 173 -30.36 43.13 -25.71
CA LEU A 173 -30.10 42.82 -27.11
C LEU A 173 -28.83 41.99 -27.21
N ALA A 174 -28.89 40.87 -27.94
CA ALA A 174 -27.70 40.10 -28.26
C ALA A 174 -26.90 40.82 -29.35
N LEU A 175 -25.60 40.97 -29.13
CA LEU A 175 -24.67 41.35 -30.18
C LEU A 175 -24.45 40.11 -31.04
N SER A 176 -25.28 39.89 -32.06
CA SER A 176 -24.97 38.86 -33.05
C SER A 176 -23.73 39.30 -33.82
N THR A 177 -22.60 38.63 -33.62
CA THR A 177 -21.55 38.63 -34.65
C THR A 177 -22.13 38.05 -35.94
N PRO A 178 -21.87 38.68 -37.11
CA PRO A 178 -22.32 38.18 -38.40
C PRO A 178 -21.76 36.80 -38.73
#